data_AF-A0A8X7CJD0-F1
#
_entry.id   AF-A0A8X7CJD0-F1
#
_cell.length_a   1.000
_cell.length_b   1.000
_cell.length_c   1.000
_cell.angle_alpha   90.00
_cell.angle_beta   90.00
_cell.angle_gamma   90.00
#
_symmetry.space_group_name_H-M   'P 1'
#
loop_
_entity.id
_entity.type
_entity.pdbx_description
1 polymer ?
#
loop_
_entity_poly.entity_id
_entity_poly.type
_entity_poly.pdbx_seq_one_letter_code
_entity_poly.pdbx_strand_id
1 'polypeptide(L)'
;MDEIFHFPQAVKYYKGIYKEWDPKITTPPGLYLFTVGILNPVSKITNLDVDKLACFRLVNICFTIGTIYVVYRILQHHHKENESRILLLSSFNITIFPVLYFFNFLYYTDCGSTFFVLLMYYWHLKKFYFAASFPGVFALLFRQTNIVWIFYIAAEETLQTLFEFSKESLSKKDKKLNLFSVSAFRVFIPLWIKNWKQILWKILEINIGYIPIAVGSVAFVFYNGSIALGDKTAHERVIVIQANQFNVNSYGLGGQVAMDTN
;
A
#
# COMPACT_ATOMS: atom_id res chain seq x y z
N MET A 1 -16.39 -3.54 -11.73
CA MET A 1 -15.82 -2.54 -10.80
C MET A 1 -16.74 -2.40 -9.62
N ASP A 2 -16.20 -2.38 -8.41
CA ASP A 2 -17.00 -2.61 -7.19
C ASP A 2 -17.67 -1.33 -6.66
N GLU A 3 -17.61 -0.21 -7.38
CA GLU A 3 -18.28 1.06 -7.01
C GLU A 3 -19.80 0.84 -6.77
N ILE A 4 -20.41 -0.07 -7.52
CA ILE A 4 -21.81 -0.47 -7.36
C ILE A 4 -22.11 -1.07 -5.98
N PHE A 5 -21.12 -1.67 -5.30
CA PHE A 5 -21.22 -2.16 -3.93
C PHE A 5 -20.77 -1.09 -2.93
N HIS A 6 -19.73 -0.32 -3.24
CA HIS A 6 -19.20 0.71 -2.34
C HIS A 6 -20.15 1.89 -2.12
N PHE A 7 -20.80 2.39 -3.17
CA PHE A 7 -21.65 3.57 -3.03
C PHE A 7 -22.87 3.33 -2.12
N PRO A 8 -23.69 2.27 -2.31
CA PRO A 8 -24.79 1.97 -1.38
C PRO A 8 -24.32 1.77 0.07
N GLN A 9 -23.19 1.09 0.27
CA GLN A 9 -22.61 0.90 1.61
C GLN A 9 -22.20 2.24 2.26
N ALA A 10 -21.64 3.15 1.47
CA ALA A 10 -21.21 4.46 1.94
C ALA A 10 -22.40 5.35 2.32
N VAL A 11 -23.51 5.29 1.58
CA VAL A 11 -24.77 5.98 1.93
C VAL A 11 -25.30 5.50 3.28
N LYS A 12 -25.22 4.18 3.57
CA LYS A 12 -25.59 3.65 4.90
C LYS A 12 -24.74 4.24 6.01
N TYR A 13 -23.42 4.29 5.82
CA TYR A 13 -22.49 4.90 6.78
C TYR A 13 -22.76 6.40 6.97
N TYR A 14 -23.05 7.13 5.89
CA TYR A 14 -23.45 8.53 5.94
C TYR A 14 -24.72 8.75 6.78
N LYS A 15 -25.70 7.84 6.68
CA LYS A 15 -26.93 7.83 7.48
C LYS A 15 -26.76 7.31 8.91
N GLY A 16 -25.53 6.97 9.33
CA GLY A 16 -25.24 6.46 10.67
C GLY A 16 -25.53 4.96 10.88
N ILE A 17 -25.80 4.22 9.81
CA ILE A 17 -26.07 2.78 9.85
C ILE A 17 -24.73 2.02 9.69
N TYR A 18 -23.99 1.88 10.78
CA TYR A 18 -22.64 1.28 10.77
C TYR A 18 -22.60 -0.24 10.93
N LYS A 19 -23.70 -0.86 11.39
CA LYS A 19 -23.75 -2.30 11.69
C LYS A 19 -24.11 -3.17 10.49
N GLU A 20 -24.65 -2.58 9.44
CA GLU A 20 -24.96 -3.30 8.20
C GLU A 20 -23.76 -3.31 7.27
N TRP A 21 -23.46 -4.47 6.70
CA TRP A 21 -22.32 -4.66 5.81
C TRP A 21 -22.71 -5.51 4.59
N ASP A 22 -22.38 -5.03 3.39
CA ASP A 22 -22.53 -5.80 2.17
C ASP A 22 -21.46 -6.91 2.11
N PRO A 23 -21.86 -8.20 2.05
CA PRO A 23 -20.93 -9.32 2.08
C PRO A 23 -19.99 -9.39 0.87
N LYS A 24 -20.30 -8.70 -0.24
CA LYS A 24 -19.43 -8.64 -1.42
C LYS A 24 -18.21 -7.72 -1.23
N ILE A 25 -18.19 -6.94 -0.17
CA ILE A 25 -17.11 -5.98 0.09
C ILE A 25 -16.04 -6.64 0.94
N THR A 26 -14.85 -6.78 0.35
CA THR A 26 -13.69 -7.47 0.93
C THR A 26 -12.65 -6.54 1.55
N THR A 27 -12.87 -5.23 1.46
CA THR A 27 -12.00 -4.19 2.00
C THR A 27 -12.52 -3.66 3.34
N PRO A 28 -11.66 -3.12 4.22
CA PRO A 28 -12.13 -2.56 5.49
C PRO A 28 -12.88 -1.22 5.28
N PRO A 29 -13.54 -0.67 6.31
CA PRO A 29 -14.48 0.45 6.17
C PRO A 29 -13.83 1.82 5.99
N GLY A 30 -12.52 1.91 5.74
CA GLY A 30 -11.78 3.18 5.71
C GLY A 30 -12.37 4.18 4.72
N LEU A 31 -12.67 3.76 3.49
CA LEU A 31 -13.29 4.62 2.49
C LEU A 31 -14.55 5.32 3.03
N TYR A 32 -15.42 4.57 3.72
CA TYR A 32 -16.67 5.10 4.26
C TYR A 32 -16.46 6.00 5.47
N LEU A 33 -15.59 5.60 6.39
CA LEU A 33 -15.27 6.39 7.59
C LEU A 33 -14.72 7.77 7.21
N PHE A 34 -13.80 7.81 6.23
CA PHE A 34 -13.25 9.06 5.73
C PHE A 34 -14.28 9.88 4.96
N THR A 35 -15.13 9.25 4.15
CA THR A 35 -16.24 9.95 3.49
C THR A 35 -17.20 10.59 4.47
N VAL A 36 -17.61 9.87 5.51
CA VAL A 36 -18.45 10.42 6.59
C VAL A 36 -17.74 11.57 7.29
N GLY A 37 -16.46 11.40 7.63
CA GLY A 37 -15.63 12.42 8.29
C GLY A 37 -15.45 13.70 7.48
N ILE A 38 -15.48 13.62 6.14
CA ILE A 38 -15.34 14.76 5.24
C ILE A 38 -16.70 15.37 4.90
N LEU A 39 -17.66 14.56 4.47
CA LEU A 39 -18.94 15.05 3.94
C LEU A 39 -19.90 15.53 5.03
N ASN A 40 -19.93 14.90 6.22
CA ASN A 40 -20.83 15.35 7.29
C ASN A 40 -20.54 16.79 7.74
N PRO A 41 -19.28 17.18 8.04
CA PRO A 41 -18.97 18.57 8.35
C PRO A 41 -19.31 19.51 7.19
N VAL A 42 -18.98 19.13 5.95
CA VAL A 42 -19.27 19.96 4.76
C VAL A 42 -20.76 20.20 4.60
N SER A 43 -21.60 19.17 4.71
CA SER A 43 -23.06 19.31 4.62
C SER A 43 -23.60 20.24 5.70
N LYS A 44 -23.14 20.09 6.95
CA LYS A 44 -23.55 20.95 8.08
C LYS A 44 -23.12 22.41 7.92
N ILE A 45 -21.95 22.65 7.35
CA ILE A 45 -21.42 24.02 7.17
C ILE A 45 -22.07 24.72 5.97
N THR A 46 -22.30 23.97 4.88
CA THR A 46 -22.75 24.55 3.60
C THR A 46 -24.26 24.43 3.36
N ASN A 47 -24.97 23.65 4.18
CA ASN A 47 -26.36 23.23 3.96
C ASN A 47 -26.61 22.59 2.58
N LEU A 48 -25.57 22.02 1.97
CA LEU A 48 -25.68 21.31 0.70
C LEU A 48 -26.09 19.85 0.91
N ASP A 49 -26.91 19.37 -0.02
CA ASP A 49 -27.20 17.95 -0.18
C ASP A 49 -26.01 17.24 -0.84
N VAL A 50 -25.26 16.51 -0.01
CA VAL A 50 -24.05 15.78 -0.38
C VAL A 50 -24.27 14.26 -0.49
N ASP A 51 -25.50 13.75 -0.34
CA ASP A 51 -25.83 12.32 -0.46
C ASP A 51 -25.93 11.88 -1.94
N LYS A 52 -24.95 12.31 -2.75
CA LYS A 52 -24.89 12.09 -4.20
C LYS A 52 -23.59 11.44 -4.57
N LEU A 53 -23.63 10.49 -5.51
CA LEU A 53 -22.44 9.79 -6.00
C LEU A 53 -21.29 10.74 -6.40
N ALA A 54 -21.61 11.89 -7.00
CA ALA A 54 -20.63 12.91 -7.34
C ALA A 54 -19.84 13.40 -6.12
N CYS A 55 -20.51 13.71 -4.99
CA CYS A 55 -19.86 14.16 -3.76
C CYS A 55 -18.98 13.09 -3.14
N PHE A 56 -19.38 11.82 -3.26
CA PHE A 56 -18.58 10.69 -2.78
C PHE A 56 -17.32 10.53 -3.65
N ARG A 57 -17.45 10.62 -4.97
CA ARG A 57 -16.30 10.65 -5.90
C ARG A 57 -15.36 11.83 -5.64
N LEU A 58 -15.88 13.00 -5.23
CA LEU A 58 -15.03 14.14 -4.85
C LEU A 58 -14.07 13.81 -3.69
N VAL A 59 -14.45 12.91 -2.77
CA VAL A 59 -13.55 12.45 -1.69
C VAL A 59 -12.30 11.80 -2.26
N ASN A 60 -12.43 11.00 -3.32
CA ASN A 60 -11.29 10.40 -4.00
C ASN A 60 -10.44 11.45 -4.72
N ILE A 61 -11.06 12.46 -5.32
CA ILE A 61 -10.33 13.59 -5.90
C ILE A 61 -9.52 14.34 -4.83
N CYS A 62 -10.05 14.51 -3.61
CA CYS A 62 -9.28 15.09 -2.50
C CYS A 62 -8.04 14.25 -2.15
N PHE A 63 -8.16 12.91 -2.11
CA PHE A 63 -7.00 12.03 -1.93
C PHE A 63 -6.02 12.09 -3.09
N THR A 64 -6.48 12.22 -4.33
CA THR A 64 -5.62 12.39 -5.51
C THR A 64 -4.85 13.70 -5.46
N ILE A 65 -5.50 14.81 -5.07
CA ILE A 65 -4.82 16.11 -4.86
C ILE A 65 -3.76 15.99 -3.74
N GLY A 66 -4.12 15.34 -2.63
CA GLY A 66 -3.18 15.04 -1.56
C GLY A 66 -2.01 14.18 -2.04
N THR A 67 -2.25 13.21 -2.92
CA THR A 67 -1.22 12.35 -3.52
C THR A 67 -0.25 13.16 -4.36
N ILE A 68 -0.73 14.06 -5.23
CA ILE A 68 0.13 14.96 -6.02
C ILE A 68 1.05 15.74 -5.08
N TYR A 69 0.49 16.32 -4.01
CA TYR A 69 1.26 17.08 -3.04
C TYR A 69 2.32 16.22 -2.34
N VAL A 70 1.96 15.03 -1.86
CA VAL A 70 2.91 14.14 -1.18
C VAL A 70 4.02 13.66 -2.12
N VAL A 71 3.69 13.27 -3.36
CA VAL A 71 4.68 12.91 -4.39
C VAL A 71 5.62 14.08 -4.66
N TYR A 72 5.09 15.30 -4.81
CA TYR A 72 5.92 16.50 -4.95
C TYR A 72 6.91 16.66 -3.77
N ARG A 73 6.45 16.49 -2.52
CA ARG A 73 7.33 16.59 -1.34
C ARG A 73 8.37 15.47 -1.26
N ILE A 74 8.05 14.27 -1.72
CA ILE A 74 9.01 13.16 -1.85
C ILE A 74 10.06 13.48 -2.92
N LEU A 75 9.62 13.95 -4.10
CA LEU A 75 10.53 14.33 -5.17
C LEU A 75 11.46 15.48 -4.73
N GLN A 76 10.95 16.47 -4.01
CA GLN A 76 11.78 17.52 -3.41
C GLN A 76 12.80 16.97 -2.40
N HIS A 77 12.48 15.90 -1.68
CA HIS A 77 13.40 15.29 -0.73
C HIS A 77 14.59 14.63 -1.45
N HIS A 78 14.35 13.92 -2.55
CA HIS A 78 15.37 13.18 -3.30
C HIS A 78 16.09 14.00 -4.38
N HIS A 79 15.42 14.97 -5.01
CA HIS A 79 15.93 15.73 -6.16
C HIS A 79 16.03 17.23 -5.86
N LYS A 80 16.78 17.58 -4.80
CA LYS A 80 16.90 18.97 -4.31
C LYS A 80 17.47 19.97 -5.33
N GLU A 81 18.26 19.48 -6.27
CA GLU A 81 18.90 20.28 -7.34
C GLU A 81 17.91 20.68 -8.46
N ASN A 82 16.78 19.97 -8.58
CA ASN A 82 15.84 20.17 -9.68
C ASN A 82 14.91 21.36 -9.41
N GLU A 83 14.53 22.06 -10.48
CA GLU A 83 13.57 23.15 -10.39
C GLU A 83 12.19 22.70 -9.87
N SER A 84 11.59 23.50 -9.00
CA SER A 84 10.29 23.18 -8.39
C SER A 84 9.16 22.97 -9.41
N ARG A 85 9.21 23.67 -10.56
CA ARG A 85 8.24 23.49 -11.65
C ARG A 85 8.34 22.08 -12.27
N ILE A 86 9.56 21.60 -12.49
CA ILE A 86 9.81 20.25 -13.03
C ILE A 86 9.29 19.20 -12.05
N LEU A 87 9.55 19.37 -10.75
CA LEU A 87 9.07 18.45 -9.72
C LEU A 87 7.54 18.44 -9.62
N LEU A 88 6.89 19.61 -9.71
CA LEU A 88 5.43 19.71 -9.71
C LEU A 88 4.83 19.01 -10.93
N LEU A 89 5.33 19.28 -12.14
CA LEU A 89 4.87 18.62 -13.36
C LEU A 89 5.11 17.10 -13.32
N SER A 90 6.25 16.68 -12.77
CA SER A 90 6.56 15.26 -12.57
C SER A 90 5.59 14.60 -11.60
N SER A 91 5.28 15.25 -10.47
CA SER A 91 4.31 14.73 -9.50
C SER A 91 2.91 14.59 -10.09
N PHE A 92 2.50 15.55 -10.93
CA PHE A 92 1.25 15.47 -11.67
C PHE A 92 1.28 14.30 -12.64
N ASN A 93 2.32 14.20 -13.48
CA ASN A 93 2.50 13.13 -14.46
C ASN A 93 2.46 11.73 -13.84
N ILE A 94 3.11 11.55 -12.68
CA ILE A 94 3.08 10.29 -11.92
C ILE A 94 1.66 9.97 -11.43
N THR A 95 0.92 10.97 -10.93
CA THR A 95 -0.40 10.74 -10.34
C THR A 95 -1.50 10.50 -11.40
N ILE A 96 -1.34 11.09 -12.59
CA ILE A 96 -2.24 10.85 -13.73
C ILE A 96 -1.81 9.63 -14.57
N PHE A 97 -0.81 8.88 -14.13
CA PHE A 97 -0.36 7.70 -14.86
C PHE A 97 -1.56 6.76 -15.10
N PRO A 98 -1.71 6.16 -16.30
CA PRO A 98 -2.97 5.52 -16.72
C PRO A 98 -3.53 4.49 -15.72
N VAL A 99 -2.65 3.79 -15.01
CA VAL A 99 -3.01 2.81 -13.98
C VAL A 99 -3.78 3.46 -12.81
N LEU A 100 -3.40 4.68 -12.39
CA LEU A 100 -4.08 5.42 -11.32
C LEU A 100 -5.25 6.25 -11.83
N TYR A 101 -5.14 6.76 -13.07
CA TYR A 101 -6.11 7.69 -13.65
C TYR A 101 -7.54 7.17 -13.63
N PHE A 102 -7.74 5.89 -13.97
CA PHE A 102 -9.06 5.27 -13.99
C PHE A 102 -9.75 5.30 -12.61
N PHE A 103 -9.01 5.04 -11.54
CA PHE A 103 -9.57 4.98 -10.18
C PHE A 103 -9.82 6.37 -9.56
N ASN A 104 -9.15 7.42 -10.05
CA ASN A 104 -9.31 8.79 -9.53
C ASN A 104 -10.75 9.32 -9.65
N PHE A 105 -11.54 8.81 -10.59
CA PHE A 105 -12.92 9.27 -10.83
C PHE A 105 -13.99 8.32 -10.31
N LEU A 106 -13.58 7.18 -9.75
CA LEU A 106 -14.50 6.19 -9.16
C LEU A 106 -14.45 6.31 -7.65
N TYR A 107 -15.57 6.06 -6.99
CA TYR A 107 -15.63 5.93 -5.54
C TYR A 107 -15.11 4.56 -5.11
N TYR A 108 -13.79 4.47 -4.95
CA TYR A 108 -13.05 3.24 -4.74
C TYR A 108 -11.87 3.40 -3.76
N THR A 109 -11.29 2.30 -3.28
CA THR A 109 -10.31 2.35 -2.17
C THR A 109 -8.92 2.86 -2.55
N ASP A 110 -8.57 2.85 -3.84
CA ASP A 110 -7.19 2.98 -4.32
C ASP A 110 -6.59 4.37 -4.10
N CYS A 111 -7.38 5.43 -4.26
CA CYS A 111 -6.91 6.81 -4.07
C CYS A 111 -6.49 7.06 -2.62
N GLY A 112 -7.34 6.72 -1.65
CA GLY A 112 -7.02 6.85 -0.23
C GLY A 112 -5.90 5.91 0.22
N SER A 113 -5.92 4.67 -0.26
CA SER A 113 -4.85 3.69 -0.05
C SER A 113 -3.47 4.23 -0.46
N THR A 114 -3.36 4.71 -1.71
CA THR A 114 -2.10 5.24 -2.27
C THR A 114 -1.66 6.49 -1.52
N PHE A 115 -2.59 7.42 -1.25
CA PHE A 115 -2.30 8.63 -0.49
C PHE A 115 -1.66 8.32 0.87
N PHE A 116 -2.28 7.44 1.66
CA PHE A 116 -1.80 7.14 3.02
C PHE A 116 -0.50 6.34 3.04
N VAL A 117 -0.27 5.43 2.07
CA VAL A 117 1.01 4.73 1.91
C VAL A 117 2.13 5.73 1.60
N LEU A 118 1.90 6.66 0.66
CA LEU A 118 2.90 7.66 0.30
C LEU A 118 3.12 8.68 1.44
N LEU A 119 2.07 9.03 2.19
CA LEU A 119 2.19 9.92 3.34
C LEU A 119 3.01 9.28 4.46
N MET A 120 2.77 7.99 4.74
CA MET A 120 3.60 7.18 5.65
C MET A 120 5.06 7.22 5.19
N TYR A 121 5.32 6.92 3.92
CA TYR A 121 6.67 6.94 3.36
C TYR A 121 7.33 8.31 3.50
N TYR A 122 6.60 9.39 3.17
CA TYR A 122 7.12 10.75 3.30
C TYR A 122 7.50 11.12 4.74
N TRP A 123 6.67 10.79 5.72
CA TRP A 123 6.99 11.02 7.13
C TRP A 123 8.12 10.11 7.62
N HIS A 124 8.22 8.90 7.08
CA HIS A 124 9.32 7.99 7.33
C HIS A 124 10.66 8.56 6.82
N LEU A 125 10.71 9.11 5.60
CA LEU A 125 11.88 9.82 5.06
C LEU A 125 12.29 11.02 5.92
N LYS A 126 11.32 11.64 6.60
CA LYS A 126 11.55 12.72 7.57
C LYS A 126 11.95 12.24 8.96
N LYS A 127 12.15 10.93 9.13
CA LYS A 127 12.54 10.27 10.40
C LYS A 127 11.50 10.43 11.50
N PHE A 128 10.26 10.76 11.16
CA PHE A 128 9.13 10.81 12.10
C PHE A 128 8.47 9.44 12.21
N TYR A 129 9.23 8.42 12.61
CA TYR A 129 8.83 7.02 12.50
C TYR A 129 7.53 6.67 13.23
N PHE A 130 7.39 7.14 14.47
CA PHE A 130 6.16 6.93 15.25
C PHE A 130 4.95 7.65 14.64
N ALA A 131 5.13 8.87 14.13
CA ALA A 131 4.04 9.58 13.47
C ALA A 131 3.65 8.90 12.14
N ALA A 132 4.64 8.40 11.40
CA ALA A 132 4.47 7.74 10.11
C ALA A 132 3.62 6.44 10.21
N SER A 133 3.57 5.81 11.38
CA SER A 133 2.72 4.63 11.58
C SER A 133 1.22 4.96 11.56
N PHE A 134 0.78 6.19 11.86
CA PHE A 134 -0.64 6.57 11.81
C PHE A 134 -1.21 6.55 10.39
N PRO A 135 -0.59 7.22 9.38
CA PRO A 135 -0.95 6.99 7.99
C PRO A 135 -0.90 5.51 7.57
N GLY A 136 0.04 4.72 8.11
CA GLY A 136 0.07 3.27 7.91
C GLY A 136 -1.20 2.56 8.39
N VAL A 137 -1.71 2.90 9.58
CA VAL A 137 -3.01 2.39 10.07
C VAL A 137 -4.14 2.79 9.13
N PHE A 138 -4.19 4.06 8.71
CA PHE A 138 -5.23 4.52 7.78
C PHE A 138 -5.15 3.80 6.44
N ALA A 139 -3.95 3.54 5.90
CA ALA A 139 -3.78 2.74 4.71
C ALA A 139 -4.39 1.33 4.87
N LEU A 140 -4.20 0.68 6.03
CA LEU A 140 -4.83 -0.61 6.30
C LEU A 140 -6.35 -0.56 6.35
N LEU A 141 -6.94 0.54 6.82
CA LEU A 141 -8.40 0.72 6.79
C LEU A 141 -8.95 0.82 5.37
N PHE A 142 -8.15 1.20 4.37
CA PHE A 142 -8.56 1.14 2.97
C PHE A 142 -8.38 -0.26 2.39
N ARG A 143 -7.24 -0.92 2.64
CA ARG A 143 -6.93 -2.25 2.10
C ARG A 143 -5.98 -3.02 3.04
N GLN A 144 -6.28 -4.27 3.38
CA GLN A 144 -5.36 -5.06 4.22
C GLN A 144 -4.02 -5.34 3.52
N THR A 145 -4.01 -5.41 2.19
CA THR A 145 -2.79 -5.64 1.39
C THR A 145 -1.72 -4.57 1.61
N ASN A 146 -2.07 -3.40 2.15
CA ASN A 146 -1.13 -2.34 2.48
C ASN A 146 -0.14 -2.71 3.59
N ILE A 147 -0.37 -3.81 4.30
CA ILE A 147 0.59 -4.35 5.27
C ILE A 147 1.96 -4.62 4.62
N VAL A 148 1.99 -4.98 3.34
CA VAL A 148 3.24 -5.19 2.58
C VAL A 148 4.05 -3.91 2.49
N TRP A 149 3.41 -2.77 2.22
CA TRP A 149 4.09 -1.47 2.13
C TRP A 149 4.60 -0.99 3.48
N ILE A 150 3.86 -1.25 4.56
CA ILE A 150 4.29 -0.94 5.93
C ILE A 150 5.57 -1.72 6.26
N PHE A 151 5.61 -3.02 5.97
CA PHE A 151 6.82 -3.82 6.17
C PHE A 151 7.98 -3.38 5.29
N TYR A 152 7.71 -3.04 4.02
CA TYR A 152 8.74 -2.56 3.10
C TYR A 152 9.43 -1.30 3.65
N ILE A 153 8.64 -0.29 4.04
CA ILE A 153 9.14 1.00 4.56
C ILE A 153 9.88 0.81 5.89
N ALA A 154 9.34 0.00 6.79
CA ALA A 154 9.99 -0.36 8.05
C ALA A 154 11.36 -1.07 7.83
N ALA A 155 11.42 -1.97 6.85
CA ALA A 155 12.62 -2.73 6.52
C ALA A 155 13.69 -1.87 5.84
N GLU A 156 13.31 -0.97 4.94
CA GLU A 156 14.24 -0.10 4.18
C GLU A 156 15.20 0.66 5.12
N GLU A 157 14.66 1.42 6.06
CA GLU A 157 15.45 2.21 7.00
C GLU A 157 16.23 1.35 8.00
N THR A 158 15.62 0.24 8.42
CA THR A 158 16.29 -0.74 9.30
C THR A 158 17.54 -1.29 8.62
N LEU A 159 17.44 -1.68 7.35
CA LEU A 159 18.56 -2.18 6.56
C LEU A 159 19.61 -1.09 6.36
N GLN A 160 19.21 0.13 6.00
CA GLN A 160 20.14 1.24 5.82
C GLN A 160 20.91 1.55 7.13
N THR A 161 20.23 1.58 8.27
CA THR A 161 20.84 1.80 9.58
C THR A 161 21.84 0.68 9.93
N LEU A 162 21.51 -0.57 9.63
CA LEU A 162 22.42 -1.70 9.82
C LEU A 162 23.66 -1.59 8.93
N PHE A 163 23.49 -1.21 7.67
CA PHE A 163 24.61 -1.00 6.75
C PHE A 163 25.52 0.16 7.19
N GLU A 164 24.96 1.29 7.58
CA GLU A 164 25.71 2.46 8.05
C GLU A 164 26.49 2.15 9.34
N PHE A 165 25.84 1.50 10.30
CA PHE A 165 26.50 1.05 11.54
C PHE A 165 27.70 0.14 11.26
N SER A 166 27.52 -0.77 10.31
CA SER A 166 28.55 -1.73 9.89
C SER A 166 29.72 -1.02 9.20
N LYS A 167 29.43 -0.01 8.36
CA LYS A 167 30.44 0.81 7.68
C LYS A 167 31.25 1.68 8.65
N GLU A 168 30.61 2.34 9.61
CA GLU A 168 31.31 3.13 10.63
C GLU A 168 32.25 2.29 11.49
N SER A 169 31.78 1.09 11.87
CA SER A 169 32.57 0.15 12.68
C SER A 169 33.78 -0.40 11.92
N LEU A 170 33.70 -0.52 10.59
CA LEU A 170 34.78 -0.95 9.71
C LEU A 170 35.77 0.17 9.35
N SER A 171 35.28 1.39 9.11
CA SER A 171 36.12 2.55 8.81
C SER A 171 37.13 2.85 9.93
N LYS A 172 36.77 2.51 11.18
CA LYS A 172 37.65 2.58 12.36
C LYS A 172 38.73 1.50 12.39
N LYS A 173 38.66 0.46 11.55
CA LYS A 173 39.52 -0.73 11.62
C LYS A 173 40.40 -1.02 10.39
N ASP A 174 40.00 -0.70 9.15
CA ASP A 174 40.88 -0.57 7.97
C ASP A 174 40.10 -0.39 6.65
N LYS A 175 40.69 0.36 5.69
CA LYS A 175 40.10 0.78 4.39
C LYS A 175 40.35 -0.24 3.27
N LYS A 176 39.48 -1.24 3.09
CA LYS A 176 39.14 -1.88 1.78
C LYS A 176 38.25 -3.10 2.04
N LEU A 177 36.97 -2.88 2.28
CA LEU A 177 35.98 -3.97 2.30
C LEU A 177 34.91 -3.69 1.25
N ASN A 178 34.83 -4.59 0.28
CA ASN A 178 33.78 -4.56 -0.74
C ASN A 178 32.48 -5.04 -0.07
N LEU A 179 31.54 -4.12 0.16
CA LEU A 179 30.37 -4.30 1.03
C LEU A 179 29.44 -5.47 0.63
N PHE A 180 29.45 -5.87 -0.64
CA PHE A 180 28.60 -6.92 -1.19
C PHE A 180 29.29 -8.29 -1.33
N SER A 181 30.54 -8.43 -0.87
CA SER A 181 31.22 -9.72 -0.86
C SER A 181 30.67 -10.62 0.25
N VAL A 182 30.59 -11.94 0.02
CA VAL A 182 30.28 -12.95 1.05
C VAL A 182 31.24 -12.84 2.25
N SER A 183 32.46 -12.35 2.02
CA SER A 183 33.43 -12.07 3.08
C SER A 183 33.01 -10.92 4.02
N ALA A 184 32.12 -10.02 3.60
CA ALA A 184 31.59 -8.94 4.43
C ALA A 184 30.71 -9.49 5.57
N PHE A 185 29.90 -10.53 5.31
CA PHE A 185 29.09 -11.17 6.34
C PHE A 185 29.93 -11.80 7.47
N ARG A 186 31.11 -12.34 7.15
CA ARG A 186 32.05 -12.87 8.16
C ARG A 186 32.53 -11.79 9.13
N VAL A 187 32.50 -10.51 8.72
CA VAL A 187 32.90 -9.38 9.56
C VAL A 187 31.69 -8.71 10.22
N PHE A 188 30.55 -8.62 9.53
CA PHE A 188 29.33 -8.00 10.07
C PHE A 188 28.72 -8.80 11.22
N ILE A 189 28.64 -10.13 11.12
CA ILE A 189 27.99 -10.96 12.14
C ILE A 189 28.64 -10.78 13.52
N PRO A 190 29.98 -10.89 13.69
CA PRO A 190 30.62 -10.61 14.98
C PRO A 190 30.41 -9.18 15.49
N LEU A 191 30.40 -8.18 14.58
CA LEU A 191 30.17 -6.79 14.94
C LEU A 191 28.74 -6.57 15.44
N TRP A 192 27.76 -7.21 14.82
CA TRP A 192 26.36 -7.15 15.25
C TRP A 192 26.17 -7.86 16.59
N ILE A 193 26.78 -9.03 16.79
CA ILE A 193 26.76 -9.73 18.08
C ILE A 193 27.38 -8.87 19.18
N LYS A 194 28.51 -8.21 18.91
CA LYS A 194 29.16 -7.33 19.90
C LYS A 194 28.29 -6.13 20.28
N ASN A 195 27.57 -5.55 19.33
CA ASN A 195 26.82 -4.30 19.51
C ASN A 195 25.29 -4.51 19.51
N TRP A 196 24.83 -5.74 19.77
CA TRP A 196 23.44 -6.14 19.57
C TRP A 196 22.43 -5.25 20.32
N LYS A 197 22.78 -4.78 21.52
CA LYS A 197 21.92 -3.87 22.30
C LYS A 197 21.69 -2.54 21.58
N GLN A 198 22.75 -1.92 21.06
CA GLN A 198 22.64 -0.62 20.36
C GLN A 198 21.85 -0.77 19.05
N ILE A 199 22.11 -1.86 18.32
CA ILE A 199 21.37 -2.19 17.11
C ILE A 199 19.89 -2.40 17.45
N LEU A 200 19.59 -3.19 18.48
CA LEU A 200 18.22 -3.45 18.92
C LEU A 200 17.49 -2.15 19.30
N TRP A 201 18.14 -1.25 20.04
CA TRP A 201 17.54 0.05 20.38
C TRP A 201 17.20 0.88 19.15
N LYS A 202 18.12 0.99 18.17
CA LYS A 202 17.84 1.71 16.92
C LYS A 202 16.72 1.07 16.11
N ILE A 203 16.72 -0.26 16.01
CA ILE A 203 15.64 -0.99 15.32
C ILE A 203 14.31 -0.74 16.02
N LEU A 204 14.26 -0.77 17.35
CA LEU A 204 13.04 -0.48 18.10
C LEU A 204 12.60 0.96 17.90
N GLU A 205 13.51 1.94 17.94
CA GLU A 205 13.19 3.35 17.69
C GLU A 205 12.55 3.57 16.32
N ILE A 206 13.09 2.94 15.28
CA ILE A 206 12.55 2.99 13.91
C ILE A 206 11.19 2.31 13.83
N ASN A 207 11.02 1.19 14.53
CA ASN A 207 9.89 0.28 14.32
C ASN A 207 8.77 0.36 15.38
N ILE A 208 8.95 1.14 16.45
CA ILE A 208 8.04 1.12 17.60
C ILE A 208 6.57 1.39 17.23
N GLY A 209 6.32 2.29 16.27
CA GLY A 209 4.98 2.58 15.78
C GLY A 209 4.41 1.50 14.86
N TYR A 210 5.26 0.74 14.16
CA TYR A 210 4.85 -0.31 13.22
C TYR A 210 4.64 -1.67 13.89
N ILE A 211 5.30 -1.93 15.03
CA ILE A 211 5.18 -3.20 15.77
C ILE A 211 3.72 -3.53 16.14
N PRO A 212 2.92 -2.64 16.75
CA PRO A 212 1.52 -2.94 17.06
C PRO A 212 0.69 -3.25 15.81
N ILE A 213 1.00 -2.59 14.69
CA ILE A 213 0.32 -2.80 13.41
C ILE A 213 0.62 -4.19 12.86
N ALA A 214 1.90 -4.60 12.88
CA ALA A 214 2.32 -5.92 12.45
C ALA A 214 1.70 -7.03 13.32
N VAL A 215 1.74 -6.88 14.64
CA VAL A 215 1.11 -7.82 15.58
C VAL A 215 -0.39 -7.92 15.34
N GLY A 216 -1.08 -6.78 15.21
CA GLY A 216 -2.52 -6.75 14.93
C GLY A 216 -2.88 -7.41 13.60
N SER A 217 -2.07 -7.19 12.55
CA SER A 217 -2.28 -7.80 11.24
C SER A 217 -2.07 -9.31 11.26
N VAL A 218 -1.06 -9.80 11.97
CA VAL A 218 -0.81 -11.24 12.15
C VAL A 218 -1.92 -11.88 12.95
N ALA A 219 -2.33 -11.29 14.08
CA ALA A 219 -3.44 -11.77 14.89
C ALA A 219 -4.75 -11.82 14.08
N PHE A 220 -5.00 -10.79 13.27
CA PHE A 220 -6.13 -10.75 12.35
C PHE A 220 -6.10 -11.93 11.36
N VAL A 221 -4.96 -12.21 10.72
CA VAL A 221 -4.85 -13.32 9.76
C VAL A 221 -5.08 -14.68 10.45
N PHE A 222 -4.55 -14.87 11.66
CA PHE A 222 -4.78 -16.11 12.42
C PHE A 222 -6.25 -16.30 12.80
N TYR A 223 -6.93 -15.23 13.22
CA TYR A 223 -8.34 -15.28 13.59
C TYR A 223 -9.27 -15.42 12.35
N ASN A 224 -8.96 -14.68 11.28
CA ASN A 224 -9.80 -14.59 10.09
C ASN A 224 -9.55 -15.75 9.10
N GLY A 225 -8.38 -16.39 9.15
CA GLY A 225 -7.97 -17.46 8.23
C GLY A 225 -7.55 -16.98 6.83
N SER A 226 -7.66 -15.68 6.54
CA SER A 226 -7.25 -15.05 5.28
C SER A 226 -6.80 -13.61 5.50
N ILE A 227 -6.04 -13.07 4.55
CA ILE A 227 -5.66 -11.64 4.53
C ILE A 227 -6.88 -10.78 4.17
N ALA A 228 -7.77 -11.29 3.29
CA ALA A 228 -8.97 -10.60 2.84
C ALA A 228 -10.13 -10.69 3.86
N LEU A 229 -10.93 -9.62 3.99
CA LEU A 229 -12.28 -9.67 4.57
C LEU A 229 -13.27 -10.17 3.50
N GLY A 230 -14.45 -10.67 3.88
CA GLY A 230 -15.52 -11.05 2.93
C GLY A 230 -15.33 -12.40 2.23
N ASP A 231 -15.87 -12.55 1.02
CA ASP A 231 -15.86 -13.81 0.25
C ASP A 231 -14.44 -14.33 0.00
N LYS A 232 -14.12 -15.46 0.64
CA LYS A 232 -12.79 -16.07 0.66
C LYS A 232 -12.50 -16.88 -0.60
N THR A 233 -13.52 -17.23 -1.38
CA THR A 233 -13.40 -18.09 -2.56
C THR A 233 -12.68 -17.39 -3.73
N ALA A 234 -12.79 -16.06 -3.82
CA ALA A 234 -12.06 -15.26 -4.82
C ALA A 234 -10.58 -15.01 -4.45
N HIS A 235 -10.14 -15.40 -3.25
CA HIS A 235 -8.78 -15.14 -2.72
C HIS A 235 -8.05 -16.42 -2.30
N GLU A 236 -8.48 -17.59 -2.77
CA GLU A 236 -7.65 -18.80 -2.68
C GLU A 236 -6.35 -18.59 -3.46
N ARG A 237 -5.23 -19.08 -2.90
CA ARG A 237 -3.90 -18.97 -3.52
C ARG A 237 -3.86 -19.81 -4.79
N VAL A 238 -4.32 -19.27 -5.91
CA VAL A 238 -4.10 -19.89 -7.21
C VAL A 238 -2.66 -19.59 -7.63
N ILE A 239 -1.78 -20.57 -7.45
CA ILE A 239 -0.47 -20.55 -8.10
C ILE A 239 -0.74 -20.81 -9.59
N VAL A 240 -0.76 -19.74 -10.38
CA VAL A 240 -0.79 -19.86 -11.84
C VAL A 240 0.62 -20.27 -12.28
N ILE A 241 0.87 -21.58 -12.34
CA ILE A 241 2.01 -22.10 -13.11
C ILE A 241 1.61 -21.97 -14.57
N GLN A 242 2.14 -20.97 -15.28
CA GLN A 242 2.10 -20.96 -16.74
C GLN A 242 2.91 -22.15 -17.26
N ALA A 243 2.25 -23.30 -17.45
CA ALA A 243 2.78 -24.35 -18.27
C ALA A 243 2.62 -23.91 -19.73
N ASN A 244 3.72 -23.52 -20.36
CA ASN A 244 3.82 -23.37 -21.81
C ASN A 244 3.41 -24.69 -22.48
N GLN A 245 2.16 -24.80 -22.95
CA GLN A 245 1.82 -25.75 -24.00
C GLN A 245 1.97 -25.05 -25.36
N PHE A 246 3.23 -24.88 -25.76
CA PHE A 246 3.57 -24.99 -27.17
C PHE A 246 3.57 -26.48 -27.51
N ASN A 247 2.55 -26.97 -28.21
CA ASN A 247 2.70 -28.17 -29.00
C ASN A 247 2.16 -27.91 -30.40
N VAL A 248 3.12 -27.69 -31.30
CA VAL A 248 2.97 -27.59 -32.73
C VAL A 248 2.92 -29.00 -33.31
N ASN A 249 1.86 -29.28 -34.07
CA ASN A 249 1.69 -30.27 -35.15
C ASN A 249 2.11 -31.74 -34.95
N SER A 250 1.15 -32.64 -35.17
CA SER A 250 1.34 -33.74 -36.14
C SER A 250 0.01 -34.37 -36.57
N TYR A 251 -0.28 -34.21 -37.87
CA TYR A 251 -0.89 -35.15 -38.82
C TYR A 251 -2.03 -36.11 -38.40
N GLY A 252 -3.16 -35.98 -39.12
CA GLY A 252 -4.19 -37.02 -39.22
C GLY A 252 -5.32 -36.62 -40.16
N LEU A 253 -5.10 -36.83 -41.47
CA LEU A 253 -6.10 -36.74 -42.53
C LEU A 253 -7.17 -37.85 -42.41
N GLY A 254 -8.40 -37.52 -42.79
CA GLY A 254 -9.53 -38.44 -43.00
C GLY A 254 -10.77 -37.88 -42.29
N GLY A 255 -11.81 -37.37 -42.95
CA GLY A 255 -12.45 -37.80 -44.19
C GLY A 255 -13.94 -37.99 -43.85
N GLN A 256 -14.78 -37.13 -44.44
CA GLN A 256 -16.26 -37.15 -44.62
C GLN A 256 -17.12 -38.17 -43.83
N VAL A 257 -18.28 -37.72 -43.33
CA VAL A 257 -19.63 -37.97 -43.91
C VAL A 257 -20.71 -37.53 -42.90
N ALA A 258 -21.73 -36.84 -43.43
CA ALA A 258 -22.97 -36.46 -42.74
C ALA A 258 -23.90 -37.65 -42.50
N MET A 259 -24.72 -37.62 -41.45
CA MET A 259 -26.11 -38.11 -41.50
C MET A 259 -26.92 -37.65 -40.28
N ASP A 260 -28.09 -37.11 -40.59
CA ASP A 260 -29.24 -36.83 -39.71
C ASP A 260 -29.83 -38.11 -39.08
N THR A 261 -30.81 -37.88 -38.19
CA THR A 261 -31.77 -38.78 -37.48
C THR A 261 -31.33 -39.11 -36.04
N ASN A 262 -32.11 -38.87 -34.98
CA ASN A 262 -33.53 -38.53 -34.77
C ASN A 262 -33.70 -37.48 -33.66
#